data_AF-A0A9D6DXD8-F1
#
_entry.id   AF-A0A9D6DXD8-F1
#
_cell.length_a   1.000
_cell.length_b   1.000
_cell.length_c   1.000
_cell.angle_alpha   90.00
_cell.angle_beta   90.00
_cell.angle_gamma   90.00
#
_symmetry.space_group_name_H-M   'P 1'
#
loop_
_entity.id
_entity.type
_entity.pdbx_description
1 polymer ?
#
loop_
_entity_poly.entity_id
_entity_poly.type
_entity_poly.pdbx_seq_one_letter_code
_entity_poly.pdbx_strand_id
1 'polypeptide(L)'
;MKKDEIVRKNLDLQAEFLRYSFDHPDVLDRIPTGATMVILPDDDAELCRVNERTLRELRKQNLPTVVVRMPSPKPVEPRIEVFEG
;
A
#
# COMPACT_ATOMS: atom_id res chain seq x y z
N MET A 1 15.74 3.49 7.05
CA MET A 1 15.37 2.83 5.78
C MET A 1 15.84 3.67 4.60
N LYS A 2 16.40 3.05 3.56
CA LYS A 2 16.83 3.76 2.34
C LYS A 2 15.62 4.12 1.47
N LYS A 3 15.74 5.13 0.62
CA LYS A 3 14.65 5.60 -0.26
C LYS A 3 14.09 4.48 -1.14
N ASP A 4 14.95 3.70 -1.78
CA ASP A 4 14.52 2.64 -2.70
C ASP A 4 13.77 1.52 -1.99
N GLU A 5 14.15 1.24 -0.74
CA GLU A 5 13.46 0.26 0.09
C GLU A 5 12.07 0.75 0.52
N ILE A 6 11.95 2.03 0.89
CA ILE A 6 10.64 2.67 1.20
C ILE A 6 9.71 2.58 -0.03
N VAL A 7 10.23 2.91 -1.21
CA VAL A 7 9.46 2.85 -2.45
C VAL A 7 9.00 1.43 -2.73
N ARG A 8 9.91 0.45 -2.66
CA ARG A 8 9.58 -0.96 -2.89
C ARG A 8 8.48 -1.46 -1.95
N LYS A 9 8.65 -1.26 -0.63
CA LYS A 9 7.66 -1.73 0.35
C LYS A 9 6.28 -1.06 0.18
N ASN A 10 6.24 0.22 -0.21
CA ASN A 10 4.97 0.89 -0.49
C ASN A 10 4.31 0.39 -1.77
N LEU A 11 5.09 0.03 -2.80
CA LEU A 11 4.56 -0.63 -4.00
C LEU A 11 4.02 -2.04 -3.68
N ASP A 12 4.70 -2.80 -2.82
CA ASP A 12 4.23 -4.11 -2.36
C ASP A 12 2.87 -3.98 -1.63
N LEU A 13 2.75 -3.04 -0.69
CA LEU A 13 1.49 -2.72 0.01
C LEU A 13 0.37 -2.30 -0.95
N GLN A 14 0.69 -1.46 -1.94
CA GLN A 14 -0.27 -1.02 -2.95
C GLN A 14 -0.77 -2.19 -3.80
N ALA A 15 0.13 -3.06 -4.25
CA ALA A 15 -0.22 -4.24 -5.05
C ALA A 15 -1.15 -5.17 -4.27
N GLU A 16 -0.89 -5.38 -2.99
CA GLU A 16 -1.74 -6.21 -2.13
C GLU A 16 -3.11 -5.58 -1.86
N PHE A 17 -3.17 -4.26 -1.63
CA PHE A 17 -4.45 -3.57 -1.52
C PHE A 17 -5.28 -3.67 -2.81
N LEU A 18 -4.65 -3.51 -3.97
CA LEU A 18 -5.31 -3.68 -5.26
C LEU A 18 -5.81 -5.12 -5.43
N ARG A 19 -5.00 -6.12 -5.06
CA ARG A 19 -5.40 -7.53 -5.08
C ARG A 19 -6.65 -7.76 -4.24
N TYR A 20 -6.66 -7.26 -3.00
CA TYR A 20 -7.84 -7.32 -2.13
C TYR A 20 -9.06 -6.64 -2.75
N SER A 21 -8.88 -5.51 -3.42
CA SER A 21 -9.99 -4.76 -4.04
C SER A 21 -10.64 -5.49 -5.22
N PHE A 22 -9.96 -6.45 -5.86
CA PHE A 22 -10.60 -7.27 -6.89
C PHE A 22 -11.65 -8.22 -6.29
N ASP A 23 -11.38 -8.76 -5.11
CA ASP A 23 -12.33 -9.61 -4.38
C ASP A 23 -13.39 -8.79 -3.62
N HIS A 24 -13.08 -7.52 -3.34
CA HIS A 24 -13.91 -6.58 -2.57
C HIS A 24 -13.99 -5.20 -3.24
N PRO A 25 -14.69 -5.06 -4.37
CA PRO A 25 -14.70 -3.80 -5.15
C PRO A 25 -15.32 -2.62 -4.41
N ASP A 26 -16.20 -2.86 -3.43
CA ASP A 26 -16.86 -1.84 -2.60
C ASP A 26 -15.88 -0.97 -1.80
N VAL A 27 -14.66 -1.45 -1.56
CA VAL A 27 -13.64 -0.64 -0.89
C VAL A 27 -13.15 0.52 -1.75
N LEU A 28 -13.21 0.40 -3.08
CA LEU A 28 -12.82 1.46 -4.00
C LEU A 28 -13.85 2.59 -4.02
N ASP A 29 -15.14 2.27 -3.81
CA ASP A 29 -16.22 3.27 -3.73
C ASP A 29 -16.03 4.24 -2.55
N ARG A 30 -15.28 3.81 -1.53
CA ARG A 30 -14.95 4.62 -0.35
C ARG A 30 -13.77 5.56 -0.58
N ILE A 31 -13.08 5.47 -1.72
CA ILE A 31 -11.92 6.29 -2.05
C ILE A 31 -12.41 7.48 -2.89
N PRO A 32 -12.36 8.72 -2.36
CA PRO A 32 -12.76 9.88 -3.12
C PRO A 32 -11.87 10.08 -4.34
N THR A 33 -12.48 10.46 -5.47
CA THR A 33 -11.73 10.80 -6.69
C THR A 33 -10.71 11.91 -6.40
N GLY A 34 -9.47 11.70 -6.84
CA GLY A 34 -8.38 12.65 -6.64
C GLY A 34 -7.77 12.64 -5.23
N ALA A 35 -8.19 11.73 -4.35
CA ALA A 35 -7.55 11.56 -3.06
C ALA A 35 -6.22 10.82 -3.16
N THR A 36 -5.24 11.28 -2.38
CA THR A 36 -3.99 10.56 -2.18
C THR A 36 -4.22 9.46 -1.15
N MET A 37 -3.91 8.21 -1.50
CA MET A 37 -3.97 7.09 -0.57
C MET A 37 -2.63 6.96 0.17
N VAL A 38 -2.69 6.85 1.50
CA VAL A 38 -1.54 6.52 2.35
C VAL A 38 -1.83 5.21 3.07
N ILE A 39 -1.00 4.19 2.81
CA ILE A 39 -1.10 2.90 3.49
C ILE A 39 -0.17 2.90 4.71
N LEU A 40 -0.70 2.54 5.88
CA LEU A 40 0.04 2.42 7.13
C LEU A 40 0.15 0.93 7.49
N PRO A 41 1.35 0.32 7.42
CA PRO A 41 1.54 -1.05 7.82
C PRO A 41 1.39 -1.21 9.33
N ASP A 42 0.65 -2.23 9.78
CA ASP A 42 0.45 -2.51 11.20
C ASP A 42 1.64 -3.27 11.83
N ASP A 43 2.49 -3.88 11.00
CA ASP A 43 3.60 -4.77 11.38
C ASP A 43 5.02 -4.23 11.05
N ASP A 44 5.12 -3.14 10.26
CA ASP A 44 6.40 -2.45 9.96
C ASP A 44 6.40 -1.04 10.58
N ALA A 45 6.86 -0.95 11.83
CA ALA A 45 6.89 0.31 12.58
C ALA A 45 7.78 1.39 11.94
N GLU A 46 8.83 0.99 11.21
CA GLU A 46 9.72 1.95 10.56
C GLU A 46 9.03 2.57 9.33
N LEU A 47 8.43 1.74 8.48
CA LEU A 47 7.67 2.21 7.32
C LEU A 47 6.43 2.99 7.73
N CYS A 48 5.72 2.56 8.78
CA CYS A 48 4.59 3.28 9.34
C CYS A 48 4.97 4.71 9.74
N ARG A 49 6.08 4.91 10.47
CA ARG A 49 6.56 6.26 10.85
C ARG A 49 6.90 7.15 9.64
N VAL A 50 7.44 6.56 8.57
CA VAL A 50 7.75 7.27 7.32
C VAL A 50 6.44 7.70 6.65
N ASN A 51 5.48 6.79 6.48
CA ASN A 51 4.22 7.06 5.83
C ASN A 51 3.32 8.03 6.63
N GLU A 52 3.37 7.97 7.96
CA GLU A 52 2.73 8.96 8.83
C GLU A 52 3.30 10.36 8.65
N ARG A 53 4.60 10.50 8.36
CA ARG A 53 5.20 11.80 8.04
C ARG A 53 4.61 12.34 6.73
N THR A 54 4.50 11.50 5.71
CA THR A 54 3.84 11.85 4.45
C THR A 54 2.39 12.28 4.69
N LEU A 55 1.63 11.53 5.48
CA LEU A 55 0.25 11.88 5.87
C LEU A 55 0.18 13.25 6.54
N ARG A 56 1.11 13.57 7.45
CA ARG A 56 1.16 14.89 8.10
C ARG A 56 1.40 16.01 7.08
N GLU A 57 2.30 15.83 6.11
CA GLU A 57 2.55 16.83 5.08
C GLU A 57 1.36 17.01 4.12
N LEU A 58 0.70 15.92 3.71
CA LEU A 58 -0.52 16.00 2.90
C LEU A 58 -1.65 16.75 3.60
N ARG A 59 -1.82 16.52 4.91
CA ARG A 59 -2.80 17.23 5.75
C ARG A 59 -2.51 18.72 5.85
N LYS A 60 -1.24 19.12 5.99
CA LYS A 60 -0.86 20.55 5.98
C LYS A 60 -1.19 21.24 4.65
N GLN A 61 -1.18 20.49 3.55
CA GLN A 61 -1.50 20.98 2.21
C GLN A 61 -3.01 20.92 1.90
N ASN A 62 -3.86 20.50 2.86
CA ASN A 62 -5.30 20.30 2.67
C ASN A 62 -5.66 19.40 1.48
N LEU A 63 -4.78 18.45 1.12
CA LEU A 63 -5.04 17.51 0.04
C LEU A 63 -6.00 16.41 0.51
N PRO A 64 -7.04 16.06 -0.28
CA PRO A 64 -7.89 14.93 0.02
C PRO A 64 -7.04 13.68 0.22
N THR A 65 -7.16 13.04 1.38
CA THR A 65 -6.28 11.93 1.76
C THR A 65 -7.10 10.80 2.36
N VAL A 66 -6.88 9.58 1.88
CA VAL A 66 -7.44 8.34 2.45
C VAL A 66 -6.34 7.58 3.15
N VAL A 67 -6.64 7.04 4.33
CA VAL A 67 -5.71 6.20 5.09
C VAL A 67 -6.22 4.77 5.08
N VAL A 68 -5.36 3.85 4.65
CA VAL A 68 -5.59 2.41 4.70
C VAL A 68 -4.65 1.82 5.74
N ARG A 69 -5.15 0.92 6.58
CA ARG A 69 -4.35 0.15 7.55
C ARG A 69 -4.45 -1.33 7.20
N MET A 70 -3.30 -1.98 7.10
CA MET A 70 -3.20 -3.40 6.77
C MET A 70 -1.80 -3.91 7.16
N PRO A 71 -1.61 -5.22 7.40
CA PRO A 71 -0.28 -5.79 7.54
C PRO A 71 0.50 -5.74 6.22
N SER A 72 1.82 -5.85 6.30
CA SER A 72 2.68 -6.00 5.12
C SER A 72 2.36 -7.30 4.38
N PRO A 73 2.40 -7.30 3.03
CA PRO A 73 2.13 -8.51 2.27
C PRO A 73 3.17 -9.57 2.59
N LYS A 74 2.71 -10.80 2.72
CA LYS A 74 3.59 -11.96 2.83
C LYS A 74 4.03 -12.38 1.43
N PRO A 75 5.30 -12.76 1.22
CA PRO A 75 5.74 -13.33 -0.04
C PRO A 75 4.88 -14.53 -0.42
N VAL A 76 4.41 -14.56 -1.66
CA VAL A 76 3.77 -15.74 -2.24
C VAL A 76 4.86 -16.54 -2.92
N GLU A 77 5.03 -17.80 -2.53
CA GLU A 77 5.90 -18.74 -3.25
C GLU A 77 5.17 -19.22 -4.52
N PRO A 78 5.62 -18.84 -5.72
CA PRO A 78 4.96 -19.29 -6.94
C PRO A 78 5.30 -20.75 -7.21
N ARG A 79 4.34 -21.51 -7.76
CA ARG A 79 4.64 -22.76 -8.45
C ARG A 79 5.10 -22.42 -9.87
N ILE A 80 6.27 -22.91 -10.25
CA ILE A 80 6.82 -22.74 -11.59
C ILE A 80 6.68 -24.08 -12.32
N GLU A 81 5.97 -24.07 -13.46
CA GLU A 81 5.85 -25.22 -14.35
C GLU A 81 6.52 -24.87 -15.68
N VAL A 82 7.40 -25.76 -16.16
CA VAL A 82 8.14 -25.59 -17.41
C VAL A 82 7.70 -26.69 -18.37
N PHE A 83 7.26 -26.30 -19.57
CA PHE A 83 6.87 -27.23 -20.63
C PHE A 83 7.91 -27.15 -21.75
N GLU A 84 8.60 -28.26 -22.00
CA GLU A 84 9.44 -28.43 -23.18
C GLU A 84 8.55 -29.03 -24.29
N GLY A 85 8.58 -28.42 -25.48
CA GLY A 85 7.83 -28.87 -26.66
C GLY A 85 8.52 -30.01 -27.39
#